data_AF-A0A971FSH8-F1
#
_entry.id   AF-A0A971FSH8-F1
#
_cell.length_a   1.000
_cell.length_b   1.000
_cell.length_c   1.000
_cell.angle_alpha   90.00
_cell.angle_beta   90.00
_cell.angle_gamma   90.00
#
_symmetry.space_group_name_H-M   'P 1'
#
loop_
_entity.id
_entity.type
_entity.pdbx_description
1 polymer ?
#
loop_
_entity_poly.entity_id
_entity_poly.type
_entity_poly.pdbx_seq_one_letter_code
_entity_poly.pdbx_strand_id
1 'polypeptide(L)'
;MKGPQDTFSRRIKDELSQIDCEKACCRQVELAVAYAAAGKFQTRSIDLATSHAGCADRFVQLIRQWYHTTPLVRQGEGLITIRLKKEFDSLIRRDIVQVLIERQSADQWSLCCQQALLRSLFLISGSVSEPLAAYHMELAIRWDKQAAPLFLSLLERFGFRCSLVRRAHYDVLYLREGQNLSDYLLMSGAHQSLLTFESLRVEKEMRNNVNRIVNCDSANLQRMANTAARQSGWYRELEQKGLVTTLTEDLQAAARIRYENPDLSIKELGQLMQPPLGKSGMNHRLKRFEQKACELLTGKEPAS
;
A
#
# COMPACT_ATOMS: atom_id res chain seq x y z
N MET A 1 -10.82 16.58 -22.98
CA MET A 1 -11.23 16.32 -21.57
C MET A 1 -11.12 14.83 -21.31
N LYS A 2 -10.14 14.38 -20.52
CA LYS A 2 -10.16 13.00 -20.02
C LYS A 2 -11.38 12.88 -19.11
N GLY A 3 -12.30 11.95 -19.39
CA GLY A 3 -13.38 11.62 -18.47
C GLY A 3 -12.82 11.28 -17.08
N PRO A 4 -13.63 11.33 -16.02
CA PRO A 4 -13.14 10.97 -14.69
C PRO A 4 -12.50 9.58 -14.76
N GLN A 5 -11.20 9.50 -14.46
CA GLN A 5 -10.50 8.23 -14.41
C GLN A 5 -11.21 7.33 -13.40
N ASP A 6 -11.47 6.09 -13.82
CA ASP A 6 -12.11 5.05 -13.01
C ASP A 6 -11.14 4.57 -11.92
N THR A 7 -11.02 5.37 -10.86
CA THR A 7 -10.15 5.06 -9.73
C THR A 7 -10.81 4.06 -8.80
N PHE A 8 -10.01 3.28 -8.10
CA PHE A 8 -10.50 2.34 -7.09
C PHE A 8 -11.32 3.04 -6.01
N SER A 9 -10.91 4.24 -5.61
CA SER A 9 -11.68 5.08 -4.67
C SER A 9 -13.08 5.44 -5.18
N ARG A 10 -13.24 5.65 -6.49
CA ARG A 10 -14.53 5.98 -7.10
C ARG A 10 -15.46 4.77 -7.10
N ARG A 11 -14.93 3.59 -7.45
CA ARG A 11 -15.67 2.31 -7.37
C ARG A 11 -16.22 2.01 -5.98
N ILE A 12 -15.43 2.24 -4.93
CA ILE A 12 -15.92 2.10 -3.54
C ILE A 12 -17.08 3.07 -3.28
N LYS A 13 -16.98 4.32 -3.74
CA LYS A 13 -18.06 5.32 -3.56
C LYS A 13 -19.31 4.97 -4.35
N ASP A 14 -19.16 4.47 -5.59
CA ASP A 14 -20.27 3.99 -6.40
C ASP A 14 -21.03 2.88 -5.66
N GLU A 15 -20.32 1.85 -5.19
CA GLU A 15 -20.89 0.73 -4.42
C GLU A 15 -21.57 1.21 -3.12
N LEU A 16 -20.82 1.91 -2.26
CA LEU A 16 -21.32 2.35 -0.97
C LEU A 16 -22.50 3.32 -1.08
N SER A 17 -22.55 4.13 -2.14
CA SER A 17 -23.64 5.09 -2.33
C SER A 17 -24.99 4.42 -2.56
N GLN A 18 -25.00 3.21 -3.11
CA GLN A 18 -26.19 2.42 -3.45
C GLN A 18 -26.71 1.56 -2.29
N ILE A 19 -25.99 1.46 -1.16
CA ILE A 19 -26.42 0.63 -0.03
C ILE A 19 -27.57 1.29 0.72
N ASP A 20 -28.76 0.71 0.68
CA ASP A 20 -29.93 1.29 1.34
C ASP A 20 -29.79 1.39 2.85
N CYS A 21 -30.37 2.46 3.40
CA CYS A 21 -30.37 2.71 4.83
C CYS A 21 -31.75 2.39 5.43
N GLU A 22 -31.99 1.12 5.76
CA GLU A 22 -33.28 0.63 6.22
C GLU A 22 -33.73 1.27 7.54
N LYS A 23 -32.83 1.34 8.53
CA LYS A 23 -33.15 1.78 9.89
C LYS A 23 -32.97 3.29 10.06
N ALA A 24 -33.91 3.91 10.78
CA ALA A 24 -33.88 5.33 11.12
C ALA A 24 -32.57 5.75 11.85
N CYS A 25 -32.09 4.90 12.76
CA CYS A 25 -30.84 5.15 13.48
C CYS A 25 -29.61 5.27 12.56
N CYS A 26 -29.58 4.52 11.46
CA CYS A 26 -28.49 4.55 10.50
C CYS A 26 -28.54 5.84 9.66
N ARG A 27 -29.72 6.33 9.30
CA ARG A 27 -29.90 7.59 8.54
C ARG A 27 -29.39 8.78 9.35
N GLN A 28 -29.76 8.82 10.63
CA GLN A 28 -29.27 9.81 11.58
C GLN A 28 -27.74 9.75 11.70
N VAL A 29 -27.18 8.55 11.82
CA VAL A 29 -25.72 8.35 11.93
C VAL A 29 -25.00 8.87 10.69
N GLU A 30 -25.43 8.50 9.49
CA GLU A 30 -24.78 8.96 8.26
C GLU A 30 -24.82 10.48 8.15
N LEU A 31 -25.96 11.12 8.41
CA LEU A 31 -26.04 12.58 8.36
C LEU A 31 -25.19 13.26 9.43
N ALA A 32 -25.24 12.79 10.68
CA ALA A 32 -24.44 13.34 11.76
C ALA A 32 -22.93 13.23 11.44
N VAL A 33 -22.49 12.07 10.94
CA VAL A 33 -21.10 11.83 10.54
C VAL A 33 -20.71 12.73 9.37
N ALA A 34 -21.55 12.86 8.34
CA ALA A 34 -21.27 13.71 7.19
C ALA A 34 -21.10 15.19 7.58
N TYR A 35 -22.01 15.72 8.40
CA TYR A 35 -21.94 17.11 8.86
C TYR A 35 -20.81 17.36 9.86
N ALA A 36 -20.51 16.41 10.74
CA ALA A 36 -19.36 16.54 11.63
C ALA A 36 -18.02 16.45 10.87
N ALA A 37 -17.93 15.59 9.85
CA ALA A 37 -16.70 15.39 9.11
C ALA A 37 -16.41 16.50 8.08
N ALA A 38 -17.44 17.00 7.39
CA ALA A 38 -17.25 17.90 6.23
C ALA A 38 -18.17 19.12 6.21
N GLY A 39 -19.16 19.19 7.11
CA GLY A 39 -20.17 20.25 7.15
C GLY A 39 -19.56 21.65 7.26
N LYS A 40 -20.00 22.55 6.39
CA LYS A 40 -19.62 23.96 6.42
C LYS A 40 -20.79 24.79 6.96
N PHE A 41 -20.71 25.13 8.24
CA PHE A 41 -21.72 25.95 8.91
C PHE A 41 -21.45 27.44 8.65
N GLN A 42 -22.26 28.05 7.78
CA GLN A 42 -22.15 29.47 7.44
C GLN A 42 -23.25 30.27 8.15
N THR A 43 -23.25 31.60 7.95
CA THR A 43 -24.23 32.51 8.55
C THR A 43 -25.65 32.23 8.08
N ARG A 44 -25.84 31.86 6.80
CA ARG A 44 -27.17 31.67 6.18
C ARG A 44 -27.47 30.25 5.73
N SER A 45 -26.48 29.38 5.69
CA SER A 45 -26.58 28.04 5.13
C SER A 45 -25.65 27.05 5.81
N ILE A 46 -25.93 25.78 5.57
CA ILE A 46 -25.10 24.65 5.98
C ILE A 46 -24.87 23.82 4.73
N ASP A 47 -23.60 23.67 4.35
CA ASP A 47 -23.23 23.05 3.09
C ASP A 47 -22.45 21.75 3.32
N LEU A 48 -22.79 20.71 2.56
CA LEU A 48 -21.94 19.57 2.27
C LEU A 48 -21.47 19.66 0.82
N ALA A 49 -20.25 19.19 0.54
CA ALA A 49 -19.71 19.18 -0.81
C ALA A 49 -19.05 17.85 -1.10
N THR A 50 -19.25 17.34 -2.32
CA THR A 50 -18.61 16.11 -2.81
C THR A 50 -18.38 16.20 -4.31
N SER A 51 -17.33 15.57 -4.83
CA SER A 51 -17.09 15.44 -6.27
C SER A 51 -17.82 14.25 -6.90
N HIS A 52 -18.54 13.47 -6.10
CA HIS A 52 -19.15 12.21 -6.51
C HIS A 52 -20.68 12.31 -6.57
N ALA A 53 -21.26 12.07 -7.74
CA ALA A 53 -22.71 12.19 -7.97
C ALA A 53 -23.53 11.24 -7.09
N GLY A 54 -23.17 9.95 -7.03
CA GLY A 54 -23.86 8.98 -6.17
C GLY A 54 -23.81 9.34 -4.68
N CYS A 55 -22.70 9.93 -4.22
CA CYS A 55 -22.63 10.42 -2.83
C CYS A 55 -23.59 11.58 -2.63
N ALA A 56 -23.68 12.48 -3.60
CA ALA A 56 -24.56 13.64 -3.51
C ALA A 56 -26.02 13.21 -3.47
N ASP A 57 -26.44 12.33 -4.38
CA ASP A 57 -27.81 11.81 -4.46
C ASP A 57 -28.20 11.09 -3.17
N ARG A 58 -27.29 10.29 -2.60
CA ARG A 58 -27.49 9.63 -1.32
C ARG A 58 -27.77 10.64 -0.20
N PHE A 59 -26.90 11.63 -0.01
CA PHE A 59 -27.09 12.59 1.08
C PHE A 59 -28.35 13.45 0.87
N VAL A 60 -28.74 13.75 -0.37
CA VAL A 60 -30.02 14.40 -0.69
C VAL A 60 -31.19 13.52 -0.25
N GLN A 61 -31.17 12.21 -0.55
CA GLN A 61 -32.20 11.28 -0.12
C GLN A 61 -32.28 11.14 1.40
N LEU A 62 -31.13 11.01 2.07
CA LEU A 62 -31.08 10.94 3.54
C LEU A 62 -31.63 12.20 4.19
N ILE A 63 -31.28 13.39 3.68
CA ILE A 63 -31.83 14.67 4.16
C ILE A 63 -33.34 14.71 4.00
N ARG A 64 -33.88 14.29 2.85
CA ARG A 64 -35.34 14.22 2.63
C ARG A 64 -36.03 13.27 3.60
N GLN A 65 -35.40 12.13 3.91
CA GLN A 65 -35.98 11.11 4.78
C GLN A 65 -35.90 11.47 6.27
N TRP A 66 -34.84 12.14 6.71
CA TRP A 66 -34.57 12.41 8.13
C TRP A 66 -34.96 13.82 8.57
N TYR A 67 -34.68 14.83 7.73
CA TYR A 67 -35.02 16.24 8.01
C TYR A 67 -36.30 16.69 7.32
N HIS A 68 -36.95 15.82 6.54
CA HIS A 68 -38.21 16.10 5.85
C HIS A 68 -38.17 17.38 5.00
N THR A 69 -37.01 17.64 4.38
CA THR A 69 -36.76 18.84 3.58
C THR A 69 -36.01 18.49 2.30
N THR A 70 -36.14 19.33 1.27
CA THR A 70 -35.35 19.20 0.05
C THR A 70 -34.20 20.20 0.07
N PRO A 71 -32.94 19.74 0.11
CA PRO A 71 -31.80 20.63 0.07
C PRO A 71 -31.65 21.25 -1.32
N LEU A 72 -31.04 22.43 -1.39
CA LEU A 72 -30.63 23.03 -2.65
C LEU A 72 -29.35 22.33 -3.13
N VAL A 73 -29.39 21.75 -4.33
CA VAL A 73 -28.21 21.14 -4.95
C VAL A 73 -27.65 22.10 -6.00
N ARG A 74 -26.34 22.37 -5.94
CA ARG A 74 -25.62 23.19 -6.93
C ARG A 74 -24.43 22.41 -7.46
N GLN A 75 -24.38 22.26 -8.78
CA GLN A 75 -23.23 21.69 -9.47
C GLN A 75 -22.27 22.82 -9.87
N GLY A 76 -21.09 22.84 -9.27
CA GLY A 76 -20.00 23.74 -9.65
C GLY A 76 -18.94 23.02 -10.49
N GLU A 77 -17.79 23.66 -10.67
CA GLU A 77 -16.62 23.03 -11.31
C GLU A 77 -16.02 21.96 -10.39
N GLY A 78 -16.33 20.69 -10.68
CA GLY A 78 -15.75 19.54 -10.00
C GLY A 78 -16.37 19.16 -8.64
N LEU A 79 -17.27 19.98 -8.09
CA LEU A 79 -17.96 19.71 -6.82
C LEU A 79 -19.47 19.93 -6.93
N ILE A 80 -20.22 19.03 -6.31
CA ILE A 80 -21.65 19.13 -6.07
C ILE A 80 -21.84 19.58 -4.63
N THR A 81 -22.50 20.72 -4.44
CA THR A 81 -22.81 21.28 -3.13
C THR A 81 -24.27 21.02 -2.77
N ILE A 82 -24.50 20.44 -1.60
CA ILE A 82 -25.81 20.21 -1.00
C ILE A 82 -25.99 21.22 0.12
N ARG A 83 -26.98 22.10 -0.02
CA ARG A 83 -27.19 23.23 0.88
C ARG A 83 -28.51 23.14 1.61
N LEU A 84 -28.44 23.23 2.94
CA LEU A 84 -29.56 23.46 3.83
C LEU A 84 -29.61 24.91 4.32
N LYS A 85 -30.82 25.38 4.64
CA LYS A 85 -31.05 26.68 5.27
C LYS A 85 -30.53 26.66 6.71
N LYS A 86 -30.19 27.84 7.24
CA LYS A 86 -29.67 28.00 8.60
C LYS A 86 -30.60 27.47 9.70
N GLU A 87 -31.90 27.41 9.46
CA GLU A 87 -32.89 26.88 10.42
C GLU A 87 -32.63 25.43 10.85
N PHE A 88 -31.91 24.64 10.05
CA PHE A 88 -31.53 23.26 10.38
C PHE A 88 -30.26 23.16 11.26
N ASP A 89 -29.59 24.27 11.59
CA ASP A 89 -28.30 24.28 12.32
C ASP A 89 -28.41 23.62 13.70
N SER A 90 -29.41 24.02 14.49
CA SER A 90 -29.66 23.45 15.81
C SER A 90 -29.97 21.96 15.75
N LEU A 91 -30.76 21.54 14.76
CA LEU A 91 -31.15 20.16 14.55
C LEU A 91 -29.96 19.27 14.18
N ILE A 92 -29.14 19.71 13.23
CA ILE A 92 -27.93 18.99 12.81
C ILE A 92 -26.92 18.92 13.97
N ARG A 93 -26.70 20.01 14.70
CA ARG A 93 -25.81 20.01 15.87
C ARG A 93 -26.29 19.06 16.95
N ARG A 94 -27.60 19.02 17.20
CA ARG A 94 -28.20 18.05 18.14
C ARG A 94 -27.93 16.62 17.71
N ASP A 95 -28.15 16.30 16.43
CA ASP A 95 -27.86 14.95 15.91
C ASP A 95 -26.37 14.59 16.02
N ILE A 96 -25.47 15.54 15.74
CA ILE A 96 -24.02 15.37 15.92
C ILE A 96 -23.70 15.02 17.38
N VAL A 97 -24.21 15.78 18.35
CA VAL A 97 -23.97 15.52 19.77
C VAL A 97 -24.54 14.16 20.18
N GLN A 98 -25.79 13.87 19.81
CA GLN A 98 -26.46 12.63 20.16
C GLN A 98 -25.72 11.39 19.59
N VAL A 99 -25.29 11.47 18.33
CA VAL A 99 -24.64 10.33 17.65
C VAL A 99 -23.17 10.20 18.05
N LEU A 100 -22.41 11.28 18.06
CA LEU A 100 -20.95 11.21 18.18
C LEU A 100 -20.46 11.35 19.63
N ILE A 101 -21.20 12.01 20.52
CA ILE A 101 -20.77 12.24 21.91
C ILE A 101 -21.53 11.30 22.86
N GLU A 102 -22.85 11.32 22.82
CA GLU A 102 -23.69 10.59 23.78
C GLU A 102 -23.60 9.07 23.55
N ARG A 103 -23.81 8.59 22.31
CA ARG A 103 -23.66 7.14 22.00
C ARG A 103 -22.24 6.63 22.19
N GLN A 104 -21.23 7.46 21.93
CA GLN A 104 -19.84 7.08 22.17
C GLN A 104 -19.58 6.88 23.66
N SER A 105 -20.03 7.81 24.50
CA SER A 105 -19.89 7.73 25.95
C SER A 105 -20.64 6.54 26.55
N ALA A 106 -21.82 6.22 25.99
CA ALA A 106 -22.67 5.13 26.47
C ALA A 106 -22.27 3.73 25.96
N ASP A 107 -21.29 3.62 25.06
CA ASP A 107 -20.94 2.37 24.34
C ASP A 107 -22.11 1.73 23.57
N GLN A 108 -23.00 2.54 23.01
CA GLN A 108 -24.22 2.06 22.36
C GLN A 108 -24.09 2.04 20.84
N TRP A 109 -23.17 1.21 20.34
CA TRP A 109 -22.94 1.04 18.90
C TRP A 109 -23.42 -0.32 18.39
N SER A 110 -24.66 -0.38 17.91
CA SER A 110 -25.13 -1.53 17.14
C SER A 110 -24.32 -1.68 15.84
N LEU A 111 -24.16 -2.92 15.35
CA LEU A 111 -23.42 -3.21 14.11
C LEU A 111 -23.85 -2.30 12.96
N CYS A 112 -25.16 -2.17 12.70
CA CYS A 112 -25.67 -1.34 11.61
C CYS A 112 -25.27 0.15 11.72
N CYS A 113 -25.17 0.69 12.94
CA CYS A 113 -24.71 2.07 13.16
C CYS A 113 -23.21 2.21 12.94
N GLN A 114 -22.41 1.20 13.30
CA GLN A 114 -20.97 1.19 13.01
C GLN A 114 -20.75 1.16 11.49
N GLN A 115 -21.46 0.29 10.76
CA GLN A 115 -21.40 0.23 9.29
C GLN A 115 -21.82 1.57 8.65
N ALA A 116 -22.91 2.18 9.14
CA ALA A 116 -23.38 3.49 8.69
C ALA A 116 -22.33 4.59 8.92
N LEU A 117 -21.67 4.59 10.08
CA LEU A 117 -20.60 5.54 10.38
C LEU A 117 -19.45 5.43 9.39
N LEU A 118 -18.92 4.22 9.20
CA LEU A 118 -17.79 3.98 8.30
C LEU A 118 -18.15 4.33 6.86
N ARG A 119 -19.32 3.90 6.39
CA ARG A 119 -19.82 4.22 5.04
C ARG A 119 -19.92 5.73 4.83
N SER A 120 -20.57 6.44 5.73
CA SER A 120 -20.72 7.89 5.58
C SER A 120 -19.40 8.63 5.64
N LEU A 121 -18.51 8.22 6.55
CA LEU A 121 -17.18 8.81 6.67
C LEU A 121 -16.40 8.64 5.36
N PHE A 122 -16.39 7.43 4.78
CA PHE A 122 -15.75 7.21 3.49
C PHE A 122 -16.39 8.00 2.33
N LEU A 123 -17.72 8.02 2.25
CA LEU A 123 -18.42 8.70 1.15
C LEU A 123 -18.13 10.21 1.12
N ILE A 124 -18.02 10.85 2.29
CA ILE A 124 -17.84 12.31 2.38
C ILE A 124 -16.36 12.73 2.41
N SER A 125 -15.48 11.96 3.05
CA SER A 125 -14.07 12.35 3.29
C SER A 125 -13.05 11.33 2.80
N GLY A 126 -13.47 10.15 2.37
CA GLY A 126 -12.60 9.04 2.02
C GLY A 126 -11.98 9.10 0.64
N SER A 127 -10.74 8.62 0.57
CA SER A 127 -10.08 8.22 -0.66
C SER A 127 -9.13 7.04 -0.43
N VAL A 128 -8.89 6.24 -1.46
CA VAL A 128 -7.96 5.10 -1.43
C VAL A 128 -7.04 5.19 -2.64
N SER A 129 -5.76 4.90 -2.42
CA SER A 129 -4.78 4.75 -3.50
C SER A 129 -5.11 3.53 -4.37
N GLU A 130 -4.62 3.50 -5.61
CA GLU A 130 -4.72 2.30 -6.42
C GLU A 130 -4.03 1.12 -5.70
N PRO A 131 -4.70 -0.03 -5.47
CA PRO A 131 -4.17 -1.12 -4.64
C PRO A 131 -2.82 -1.66 -5.10
N LEU A 132 -2.61 -1.69 -6.43
CA LEU A 132 -1.32 -2.07 -7.03
C LEU A 132 -0.19 -1.10 -6.65
N ALA A 133 -0.48 0.18 -6.46
CA ALA A 133 0.50 1.19 -6.05
C ALA A 133 0.76 1.16 -4.53
N ALA A 134 -0.26 1.36 -3.70
CA ALA A 134 -0.12 1.42 -2.24
C ALA A 134 -1.41 1.01 -1.50
N TYR A 135 -1.24 0.44 -0.32
CA TYR A 135 -2.36 0.16 0.60
C TYR A 135 -2.54 1.38 1.50
N HIS A 136 -3.25 2.38 0.99
CA HIS A 136 -3.34 3.67 1.64
C HIS A 136 -4.75 4.23 1.50
N MET A 137 -5.42 4.43 2.63
CA MET A 137 -6.69 5.14 2.73
C MET A 137 -6.49 6.41 3.54
N GLU A 138 -7.13 7.49 3.06
CA GLU A 138 -7.18 8.79 3.71
C GLU A 138 -8.64 9.17 4.01
N LEU A 139 -8.88 9.76 5.18
CA LEU A 139 -10.15 10.41 5.51
C LEU A 139 -9.87 11.87 5.85
N ALA A 140 -10.20 12.78 4.94
CA ALA A 140 -9.97 14.21 5.07
C ALA A 140 -11.11 14.90 5.85
N ILE A 141 -10.89 15.12 7.14
CA ILE A 141 -11.85 15.75 8.04
C ILE A 141 -11.64 17.26 8.01
N ARG A 142 -12.69 18.03 7.74
CA ARG A 142 -12.64 19.50 7.80
C ARG A 142 -12.09 19.92 9.15
N TRP A 143 -11.19 20.92 9.14
CA TRP A 143 -10.57 21.40 10.37
C TRP A 143 -11.63 21.85 11.38
N ASP A 144 -11.75 21.06 12.43
CA ASP A 144 -12.42 21.34 13.69
C ASP A 144 -11.56 20.67 14.77
N LYS A 145 -11.27 21.40 15.84
CA LYS A 145 -10.36 20.94 16.91
C LYS A 145 -10.82 19.63 17.56
N GLN A 146 -12.10 19.27 17.41
CA GLN A 146 -12.71 18.12 18.08
C GLN A 146 -13.09 16.97 17.14
N ALA A 147 -13.42 17.23 15.87
CA ALA A 147 -13.98 16.21 14.98
C ALA A 147 -12.98 15.10 14.63
N ALA A 148 -11.76 15.45 14.21
CA ALA A 148 -10.77 14.44 13.80
C ALA A 148 -10.28 13.55 14.95
N PRO A 149 -9.97 14.07 16.15
CA PRO A 149 -9.68 13.22 17.32
C PRO A 149 -10.86 12.32 17.72
N LEU A 150 -12.09 12.80 17.60
CA LEU A 150 -13.27 12.00 17.88
C LEU A 150 -13.38 10.82 16.88
N PHE A 151 -13.25 11.07 15.58
CA PHE A 151 -13.26 9.99 14.59
C PHE A 151 -12.09 9.03 14.75
N LEU A 152 -10.89 9.51 15.13
CA LEU A 152 -9.77 8.64 15.47
C LEU A 152 -10.16 7.66 16.58
N SER A 153 -10.69 8.17 17.69
CA SER A 153 -11.08 7.33 18.83
C SER A 153 -12.19 6.33 18.49
N LEU A 154 -13.14 6.71 17.62
CA LEU A 154 -14.20 5.80 17.16
C LEU A 154 -13.65 4.70 16.25
N LEU A 155 -12.73 5.04 15.34
CA LEU A 155 -12.10 4.06 14.46
C LEU A 155 -11.24 3.07 15.28
N GLU A 156 -10.46 3.55 16.24
CA GLU A 156 -9.67 2.69 17.14
C GLU A 156 -10.57 1.76 17.96
N ARG A 157 -11.71 2.27 18.46
CA ARG A 157 -12.72 1.46 19.16
C ARG A 157 -13.29 0.36 18.27
N PHE A 158 -13.50 0.63 16.99
CA PHE A 158 -13.97 -0.36 16.02
C PHE A 158 -12.86 -1.31 15.53
N GLY A 159 -11.65 -1.20 16.10
CA GLY A 159 -10.53 -2.09 15.82
C GLY A 159 -9.60 -1.61 14.71
N PHE A 160 -9.79 -0.39 14.19
CA PHE A 160 -8.96 0.14 13.11
C PHE A 160 -7.72 0.86 13.64
N ARG A 161 -6.57 0.59 13.02
CA ARG A 161 -5.31 1.28 13.33
C ARG A 161 -5.13 2.53 12.47
N CYS A 162 -5.40 3.69 13.05
CA CYS A 162 -5.37 4.96 12.32
C CYS A 162 -4.29 5.89 12.86
N SER A 163 -3.76 6.77 12.01
CA SER A 163 -2.92 7.88 12.45
C SER A 163 -3.50 9.22 12.02
N LEU A 164 -3.39 10.23 12.89
CA LEU A 164 -3.89 11.57 12.65
C LEU A 164 -2.75 12.52 12.26
N VAL A 165 -2.90 13.21 11.13
CA VAL A 165 -1.98 14.27 10.69
C VAL A 165 -2.75 15.56 10.50
N ARG A 166 -2.27 16.63 11.14
CA ARG A 166 -2.86 17.96 11.03
C ARG A 166 -2.33 18.69 9.79
N ARG A 167 -3.20 19.25 8.96
CA ARG A 167 -2.84 20.15 7.84
C ARG A 167 -3.56 21.48 7.99
N ALA A 168 -3.09 22.54 7.32
CA ALA A 168 -3.55 23.92 7.56
C ALA A 168 -5.09 24.15 7.52
N HIS A 169 -5.84 23.36 6.73
CA HIS A 169 -7.28 23.56 6.52
C HIS A 169 -8.15 22.32 6.76
N TYR A 170 -7.52 21.19 7.06
CA TYR A 170 -8.17 19.90 7.33
C TYR A 170 -7.20 18.97 8.04
N ASP A 171 -7.76 18.03 8.78
CA ASP A 171 -7.02 16.94 9.40
C ASP A 171 -7.22 15.68 8.57
N VAL A 172 -6.19 14.82 8.50
CA VAL A 172 -6.26 13.57 7.74
C VAL A 172 -6.03 12.40 8.67
N LEU A 173 -6.98 11.46 8.66
CA LEU A 173 -6.80 10.15 9.26
C LEU A 173 -6.29 9.17 8.20
N TYR A 174 -5.21 8.46 8.50
CA TYR A 174 -4.60 7.50 7.59
C TYR A 174 -4.75 6.07 8.07
N LEU A 175 -5.09 5.17 7.16
CA LEU A 175 -4.98 3.72 7.32
C LEU A 175 -3.97 3.22 6.28
N ARG A 176 -2.83 2.68 6.74
CA ARG A 176 -1.68 2.32 5.89
C ARG A 176 -1.42 0.81 5.76
N GLU A 177 -2.24 0.00 6.42
CA GLU A 177 -2.09 -1.45 6.43
C GLU A 177 -3.17 -2.09 5.53
N GLY A 178 -2.75 -3.05 4.70
CA GLY A 178 -3.67 -3.74 3.78
C GLY A 178 -4.79 -4.48 4.51
N GLN A 179 -4.50 -5.09 5.66
CA GLN A 179 -5.51 -5.75 6.48
C GLN A 179 -6.54 -4.76 7.03
N ASN A 180 -6.07 -3.61 7.53
CA ASN A 180 -6.93 -2.56 8.06
C ASN A 180 -7.86 -1.97 6.98
N LEU A 181 -7.38 -1.85 5.75
CA LEU A 181 -8.19 -1.47 4.58
C LEU A 181 -9.23 -2.55 4.24
N SER A 182 -8.84 -3.83 4.24
CA SER A 182 -9.76 -4.97 4.05
C SER A 182 -10.87 -4.95 5.09
N ASP A 183 -10.52 -4.84 6.37
CA ASP A 183 -11.48 -4.82 7.48
C ASP A 183 -12.43 -3.62 7.35
N TYR A 184 -11.92 -2.46 6.91
CA TYR A 184 -12.75 -1.27 6.69
C TYR A 184 -13.75 -1.49 5.55
N LEU A 185 -13.32 -2.05 4.41
CA LEU A 185 -14.22 -2.35 3.29
C LEU A 185 -15.27 -3.39 3.69
N LEU A 186 -14.88 -4.43 4.43
CA LEU A 186 -15.80 -5.43 4.97
C LEU A 186 -16.86 -4.79 5.87
N MET A 187 -16.43 -3.96 6.83
CA MET A 187 -17.32 -3.40 7.83
C MET A 187 -18.15 -2.22 7.30
N SER A 188 -17.68 -1.47 6.30
CA SER A 188 -18.49 -0.43 5.65
C SER A 188 -19.58 -0.98 4.72
N GLY A 189 -19.46 -2.25 4.32
CA GLY A 189 -20.37 -2.94 3.40
C GLY A 189 -19.93 -2.91 1.93
N ALA A 190 -18.70 -2.46 1.64
CA ALA A 190 -18.12 -2.44 0.29
C ALA A 190 -17.57 -3.82 -0.11
N HIS A 191 -18.42 -4.85 -0.12
CA HIS A 191 -18.04 -6.24 -0.32
C HIS A 191 -17.47 -6.52 -1.72
N GLN A 192 -17.99 -5.89 -2.77
CA GLN A 192 -17.49 -6.06 -4.13
C GLN A 192 -16.12 -5.40 -4.31
N SER A 193 -15.95 -4.21 -3.74
CA SER A 193 -14.66 -3.53 -3.70
C SER A 193 -13.65 -4.30 -2.85
N LEU A 194 -14.08 -4.93 -1.75
CA LEU A 194 -13.23 -5.82 -0.93
C LEU A 194 -12.72 -7.01 -1.75
N LEU A 195 -13.58 -7.73 -2.46
CA LEU A 195 -13.16 -8.86 -3.30
C LEU A 195 -12.16 -8.41 -4.38
N THR A 196 -12.42 -7.26 -4.99
CA THR A 196 -11.50 -6.66 -5.98
C THR A 196 -10.16 -6.30 -5.34
N PHE A 197 -10.19 -5.70 -4.15
CA PHE A 197 -8.99 -5.36 -3.39
C PHE A 197 -8.16 -6.60 -3.06
N GLU A 198 -8.78 -7.65 -2.54
CA GLU A 198 -8.09 -8.90 -2.19
C GLU A 198 -7.48 -9.59 -3.41
N SER A 199 -8.19 -9.59 -4.55
CA SER A 199 -7.62 -10.09 -5.82
C SER A 199 -6.37 -9.31 -6.25
N LEU A 200 -6.42 -7.97 -6.18
CA LEU A 200 -5.27 -7.11 -6.51
C LEU A 200 -4.13 -7.25 -5.49
N ARG A 201 -4.45 -7.53 -4.23
CA ARG A 201 -3.49 -7.78 -3.15
C ARG A 201 -2.67 -9.04 -3.44
N VAL A 202 -3.34 -10.13 -3.83
CA VAL A 202 -2.69 -11.38 -4.25
C VAL A 202 -1.82 -11.15 -5.48
N GLU A 203 -2.32 -10.44 -6.48
CA GLU A 203 -1.54 -10.12 -7.69
C GLU A 203 -0.26 -9.34 -7.36
N LYS A 204 -0.37 -8.31 -6.51
CA LYS A 204 0.79 -7.51 -6.08
C LYS A 204 1.81 -8.34 -5.31
N GLU A 205 1.36 -9.23 -4.45
CA GLU A 205 2.23 -10.14 -3.70
C GLU A 205 2.97 -11.11 -4.64
N MET A 206 2.27 -11.69 -5.62
CA MET A 206 2.88 -12.55 -6.64
C MET A 206 3.93 -11.79 -7.45
N ARG A 207 3.61 -10.59 -7.95
CA ARG A 207 4.56 -9.73 -8.69
C ARG A 207 5.80 -9.42 -7.86
N ASN A 208 5.62 -9.06 -6.59
CA ASN A 208 6.73 -8.76 -5.69
C ASN A 208 7.61 -9.99 -5.44
N ASN A 209 7.01 -11.17 -5.31
CA ASN A 209 7.77 -12.41 -5.13
C ASN A 209 8.56 -12.77 -6.40
N VAL A 210 7.95 -12.67 -7.59
CA VAL A 210 8.64 -12.87 -8.87
C VAL A 210 9.79 -11.89 -9.03
N ASN A 211 9.56 -10.60 -8.77
CA ASN A 211 10.60 -9.58 -8.86
C ASN A 211 11.76 -9.89 -7.90
N ARG A 212 11.48 -10.37 -6.69
CA ARG A 212 12.52 -10.78 -5.75
C ARG A 212 13.33 -11.95 -6.28
N ILE A 213 12.68 -12.97 -6.85
CA ILE A 213 13.35 -14.14 -7.45
C ILE A 213 14.22 -13.72 -8.62
N VAL A 214 13.67 -12.98 -9.59
CA VAL A 214 14.39 -12.52 -10.78
C VAL A 214 15.58 -11.63 -10.41
N ASN A 215 15.42 -10.74 -9.43
CA ASN A 215 16.52 -9.90 -8.94
C ASN A 215 17.61 -10.73 -8.25
N CYS A 216 17.23 -11.74 -7.46
CA CYS A 216 18.18 -12.66 -6.84
C CYS A 216 18.96 -13.46 -7.89
N ASP A 217 18.27 -14.00 -8.90
CA ASP A 217 18.90 -14.78 -9.98
C ASP A 217 19.82 -13.93 -10.84
N SER A 218 19.38 -12.72 -11.21
CA SER A 218 20.19 -11.76 -11.96
C SER A 218 21.44 -11.35 -11.19
N ALA A 219 21.32 -11.08 -9.89
CA ALA A 219 22.47 -10.78 -9.02
C ALA A 219 23.41 -11.99 -8.86
N ASN A 220 22.87 -13.20 -8.83
CA ASN A 220 23.66 -14.43 -8.77
C ASN A 220 24.44 -14.66 -10.08
N LEU A 221 23.78 -14.53 -11.23
CA LEU A 221 24.41 -14.66 -12.55
C LEU A 221 25.51 -13.60 -12.74
N GLN A 222 25.25 -12.35 -12.39
CA GLN A 222 26.25 -11.28 -12.50
C GLN A 222 27.48 -11.57 -11.63
N ARG A 223 27.28 -12.02 -10.38
CA ARG A 223 28.40 -12.42 -9.51
C ARG A 223 29.19 -13.59 -10.09
N MET A 224 28.50 -14.61 -10.59
CA MET A 224 29.14 -15.77 -11.22
C MET A 224 29.95 -15.38 -12.46
N ALA A 225 29.40 -14.53 -13.33
CA ALA A 225 30.07 -14.03 -14.53
C ALA A 225 31.31 -13.19 -14.18
N ASN A 226 31.19 -12.27 -13.21
CA ASN A 226 32.32 -11.45 -12.75
C ASN A 226 33.44 -12.31 -12.15
N THR A 227 33.10 -13.32 -11.35
CA THR A 227 34.07 -14.29 -10.81
C THR A 227 34.72 -15.12 -11.92
N ALA A 228 33.95 -15.56 -12.93
CA ALA A 228 34.47 -16.27 -14.10
C ALA A 228 35.52 -15.46 -14.84
N ALA A 229 35.17 -14.21 -15.17
CA ALA A 229 36.00 -13.30 -15.93
C ALA A 229 37.29 -12.98 -15.16
N ARG A 230 37.19 -12.73 -13.85
CA ARG A 230 38.34 -12.46 -12.99
C ARG A 230 39.29 -13.66 -12.88
N GLN A 231 38.77 -14.85 -12.61
CA GLN A 231 39.57 -16.09 -12.54
C GLN A 231 40.27 -16.39 -13.87
N SER A 232 39.55 -16.21 -14.98
CA SER A 232 40.11 -16.39 -16.33
C SER A 232 41.18 -15.36 -16.66
N GLY A 233 40.98 -14.10 -16.24
CA GLY A 233 41.97 -13.03 -16.37
C GLY A 233 43.26 -13.33 -15.59
N TRP A 234 43.13 -13.76 -14.33
CA TRP A 234 44.28 -14.19 -13.51
C TRP A 234 45.07 -15.32 -14.16
N TYR A 235 44.38 -16.33 -14.69
CA TYR A 235 45.05 -17.47 -15.36
C TYR A 235 45.82 -17.00 -16.59
N ARG A 236 45.19 -16.19 -17.45
CA ARG A 236 45.82 -15.65 -18.67
C ARG A 236 47.05 -14.80 -18.35
N GLU A 237 47.01 -13.98 -17.31
CA GLU A 237 48.15 -13.14 -16.93
C GLU A 237 49.33 -13.97 -16.38
N LEU A 238 49.04 -14.99 -15.56
CA LEU A 238 50.08 -15.92 -15.11
C LEU A 238 50.69 -16.69 -16.28
N GLU A 239 49.89 -17.09 -17.26
CA GLU A 239 50.35 -17.81 -18.45
C GLU A 239 51.30 -16.95 -19.30
N GLN A 240 50.93 -15.69 -19.55
CA GLN A 240 51.77 -14.73 -20.28
C GLN A 240 53.13 -14.47 -19.61
N LYS A 241 53.17 -14.50 -18.27
CA LYS A 241 54.39 -14.29 -17.48
C LYS A 241 55.17 -15.60 -17.23
N GLY A 242 54.69 -16.74 -17.72
CA GLY A 242 55.31 -18.05 -17.49
C GLY A 242 55.25 -18.52 -16.02
N LEU A 243 54.34 -17.97 -15.22
CA LEU A 243 54.24 -18.22 -13.78
C LEU A 243 53.26 -19.35 -13.42
N VAL A 244 52.52 -19.90 -14.39
CA VAL A 244 51.54 -20.98 -14.14
C VAL A 244 52.18 -22.21 -13.47
N THR A 245 53.41 -22.54 -13.82
CA THR A 245 54.16 -23.67 -13.27
C THR A 245 54.56 -23.50 -11.80
N THR A 246 54.42 -22.29 -11.24
CA THR A 246 54.63 -22.03 -9.80
C THR A 246 53.42 -22.40 -8.94
N LEU A 247 52.26 -22.64 -9.57
CA LEU A 247 51.08 -23.17 -8.90
C LEU A 247 51.27 -24.67 -8.63
N THR A 248 50.63 -25.18 -7.58
CA THR A 248 50.53 -26.62 -7.37
C THR A 248 49.67 -27.26 -8.46
N GLU A 249 49.94 -28.53 -8.81
CA GLU A 249 49.25 -29.23 -9.90
C GLU A 249 47.71 -29.20 -9.77
N ASP A 250 47.21 -29.30 -8.54
CA ASP A 250 45.77 -29.25 -8.24
C ASP A 250 45.12 -27.88 -8.51
N LEU A 251 45.86 -26.79 -8.30
CA LEU A 251 45.42 -25.42 -8.59
C LEU A 251 45.58 -25.08 -10.06
N GLN A 252 46.67 -25.53 -10.70
CA GLN A 252 46.89 -25.37 -12.13
C GLN A 252 45.76 -26.05 -12.93
N ALA A 253 45.41 -27.29 -12.59
CA ALA A 253 44.31 -28.01 -13.22
C ALA A 253 42.97 -27.28 -13.03
N ALA A 254 42.66 -26.81 -11.82
CA ALA A 254 41.42 -26.10 -11.53
C ALA A 254 41.31 -24.76 -12.31
N ALA A 255 42.40 -24.00 -12.36
CA ALA A 255 42.46 -22.72 -13.06
C ALA A 255 42.33 -22.90 -14.58
N ARG A 256 43.01 -23.91 -15.14
CA ARG A 256 42.93 -24.25 -16.56
C ARG A 256 41.52 -24.68 -16.97
N ILE A 257 40.89 -25.60 -16.22
CA ILE A 257 39.52 -26.03 -16.51
C ILE A 257 38.54 -24.84 -16.44
N ARG A 258 38.72 -23.92 -15.48
CA ARG A 258 37.91 -22.70 -15.40
C ARG A 258 38.12 -21.78 -16.61
N TYR A 259 39.35 -21.61 -17.05
CA TYR A 259 39.71 -20.78 -18.21
C TYR A 259 39.15 -21.34 -19.52
N GLU A 260 39.24 -22.66 -19.71
CA GLU A 260 38.72 -23.36 -20.89
C GLU A 260 37.19 -23.41 -20.89
N ASN A 261 36.54 -23.30 -19.73
CA ASN A 261 35.09 -23.43 -19.56
C ASN A 261 34.49 -22.30 -18.69
N PRO A 262 34.52 -21.03 -19.16
CA PRO A 262 34.07 -19.88 -18.36
C PRO A 262 32.56 -19.89 -18.07
N ASP A 263 31.77 -20.52 -18.94
CA ASP A 263 30.31 -20.56 -18.87
C ASP A 263 29.76 -21.67 -17.96
N LEU A 264 30.60 -22.63 -17.56
CA LEU A 264 30.19 -23.74 -16.70
C LEU A 264 30.07 -23.32 -15.24
N SER A 265 29.14 -23.96 -14.53
CA SER A 265 29.00 -23.81 -13.09
C SER A 265 30.15 -24.48 -12.33
N ILE A 266 30.41 -24.04 -11.10
CA ILE A 266 31.44 -24.64 -10.23
C ILE A 266 31.26 -26.16 -10.05
N LYS A 267 30.01 -26.64 -10.06
CA LYS A 267 29.70 -28.06 -9.94
C LYS A 267 30.15 -28.83 -11.20
N GLU A 268 29.83 -28.31 -12.38
CA GLU A 268 30.23 -28.91 -13.67
C GLU A 268 31.75 -28.87 -13.84
N LEU A 269 32.41 -27.77 -13.48
CA LEU A 269 33.86 -27.68 -13.47
C LEU A 269 34.50 -28.73 -12.54
N GLY A 270 33.91 -28.98 -11.38
CA GLY A 270 34.38 -30.01 -10.45
C GLY A 270 34.28 -31.42 -11.03
N GLN A 271 33.27 -31.69 -11.86
CA GLN A 271 33.09 -32.98 -12.53
C GLN A 271 34.13 -33.23 -13.63
N LEU A 272 34.70 -32.17 -14.21
CA LEU A 272 35.79 -32.28 -15.19
C LEU A 272 37.16 -32.55 -14.56
N MET A 273 37.30 -32.39 -13.24
CA MET A 273 38.56 -32.66 -12.52
C MET A 273 38.85 -34.17 -12.45
N GLN A 274 40.12 -34.52 -12.34
CA GLN A 274 40.57 -35.90 -12.12
C GLN A 274 41.47 -35.96 -10.85
N PRO A 275 41.02 -36.60 -9.76
CA PRO A 275 39.69 -37.16 -9.54
C PRO A 275 38.58 -36.08 -9.47
N PRO A 276 37.30 -36.42 -9.77
CA PRO A 276 36.19 -35.49 -9.72
C PRO A 276 36.00 -34.85 -8.33
N LEU A 277 35.60 -33.59 -8.32
CA LEU A 277 35.33 -32.82 -7.11
C LEU A 277 33.86 -32.42 -7.01
N GLY A 278 33.35 -32.39 -5.78
CA GLY A 278 32.08 -31.72 -5.49
C GLY A 278 32.18 -30.20 -5.60
N LYS A 279 31.02 -29.51 -5.66
CA LYS A 279 30.93 -28.04 -5.76
C LYS A 279 31.81 -27.31 -4.72
N SER A 280 31.81 -27.78 -3.46
CA SER A 280 32.60 -27.16 -2.39
C SER A 280 34.11 -27.31 -2.62
N GLY A 281 34.55 -28.51 -3.02
CA GLY A 281 35.97 -28.79 -3.30
C GLY A 281 36.50 -27.96 -4.48
N MET A 282 35.74 -27.87 -5.57
CA MET A 282 36.13 -27.04 -6.71
C MET A 282 36.14 -25.55 -6.37
N ASN A 283 35.13 -25.07 -5.63
CA ASN A 283 35.09 -23.67 -5.18
C ASN A 283 36.31 -23.32 -4.31
N HIS A 284 36.68 -24.21 -3.40
CA HIS A 284 37.82 -24.02 -2.52
C HIS A 284 39.14 -23.93 -3.30
N ARG A 285 39.35 -24.80 -4.30
CA ARG A 285 40.53 -24.74 -5.17
C ARG A 285 40.58 -23.44 -5.98
N LEU A 286 39.47 -23.02 -6.58
CA LEU A 286 39.42 -21.76 -7.34
C LEU A 286 39.69 -20.52 -6.47
N LYS A 287 39.21 -20.50 -5.22
CA LYS A 287 39.55 -19.43 -4.27
C LYS A 287 41.04 -19.41 -3.93
N ARG A 288 41.64 -20.56 -3.64
CA ARG A 288 43.09 -20.66 -3.37
C ARG A 288 43.92 -20.26 -4.60
N PHE A 289 43.45 -20.61 -5.79
CA PHE A 289 44.05 -20.15 -7.04
C PHE A 289 44.02 -18.62 -7.15
N GLU A 290 42.86 -17.98 -6.92
CA GLU A 290 42.78 -16.51 -6.96
C GLU A 290 43.72 -15.84 -5.95
N GLN A 291 43.83 -16.39 -4.74
CA GLN A 291 44.77 -15.91 -3.73
C GLN A 291 46.21 -16.02 -4.23
N LYS A 292 46.60 -17.18 -4.76
CA LYS A 292 47.98 -17.41 -5.21
C LYS A 292 48.32 -16.59 -6.44
N ALA A 293 47.39 -16.44 -7.38
CA ALA A 293 47.55 -15.58 -8.55
C ALA A 293 47.77 -14.12 -8.15
N CYS A 294 46.99 -13.62 -7.18
CA CYS A 294 47.14 -12.27 -6.64
C CYS A 294 48.54 -12.07 -6.02
N GLU A 295 48.98 -13.00 -5.15
CA GLU A 295 50.31 -12.95 -4.53
C GLU A 295 51.43 -12.89 -5.57
N LEU A 296 51.39 -13.78 -6.57
CA LEU A 296 52.44 -13.90 -7.59
C LEU A 296 52.52 -12.67 -8.50
N LEU A 297 51.40 -12.01 -8.76
CA LEU A 297 51.33 -10.90 -9.72
C LEU A 297 51.46 -9.52 -9.07
N THR A 298 51.11 -9.39 -7.79
CA THR A 298 51.09 -8.09 -7.09
C THR A 298 52.07 -7.99 -5.92
N GLY A 299 52.60 -9.11 -5.43
CA GLY A 299 53.50 -9.15 -4.25
C GLY A 299 52.82 -8.81 -2.92
N LYS A 300 51.48 -8.80 -2.86
CA LYS A 300 50.68 -8.55 -1.65
C LYS A 300 49.72 -9.71 -1.35
N GLU A 301 49.46 -9.99 -0.08
CA GLU A 301 48.36 -10.87 0.32
C GLU A 301 47.00 -10.23 -0.02
N PRO A 302 46.00 -11.02 -0.48
CA PRO A 302 44.70 -10.49 -0.90
C PRO A 302 43.88 -9.96 0.29
N ALA A 303 43.18 -8.85 0.07
CA ALA A 303 42.21 -8.32 1.05
C ALA A 303 41.02 -9.28 1.21
N SER A 304 40.64 -9.52 2.47
CA SER A 304 39.60 -10.44 2.94
C SER A 304 38.17 -10.06 2.52
#